data_AF-X1MNX1-F1
#
_entry.id   AF-X1MNX1-F1
#
_cell.length_a   1.000
_cell.length_b   1.000
_cell.length_c   1.000
_cell.angle_alpha   90.00
_cell.angle_beta   90.00
_cell.angle_gamma   90.00
#
_symmetry.space_group_name_H-M   'P 1'
#
loop_
_entity.id
_entity.type
_entity.pdbx_description
1 polymer ?
#
loop_
_entity_poly.entity_id
_entity_poly.type
_entity_poly.pdbx_seq_one_letter_code
_entity_poly.pdbx_strand_id
1 'polypeptide(L)' 'MRITPMDIEQQEFSRSFRGYNEEEVDDFLDKIVKDYEGLINENIKLNEEIEKMKERLKEFSEIEEN' A
#
# COMPACT_ATOMS: atom_id res chain seq x y z
N MET A 1 -2.54 7.82 -3.82
CA MET A 1 -3.18 7.45 -2.53
C MET A 1 -3.36 8.71 -1.71
N ARG A 2 -4.40 8.82 -0.87
CA ARG A 2 -4.64 10.03 -0.06
C ARG A 2 -3.82 10.08 1.24
N ILE A 3 -3.27 8.95 1.66
CA ILE A 3 -2.45 8.80 2.88
C ILE A 3 -1.36 7.78 2.56
N THR A 4 -0.11 8.11 2.89
CA THR A 4 1.06 7.23 2.80
C THR A 4 1.44 6.67 4.18
N PRO A 5 2.21 5.57 4.28
CA PRO A 5 2.70 5.08 5.57
C PRO A 5 3.42 6.18 6.39
N MET A 6 4.22 7.01 5.70
CA MET A 6 4.91 8.16 6.30
C MET A 6 3.92 9.20 6.86
N ASP A 7 2.81 9.44 6.17
CA ASP A 7 1.78 10.36 6.68
C ASP A 7 1.10 9.82 7.95
N ILE A 8 1.02 8.49 8.10
CA ILE A 8 0.46 7.84 9.30
C ILE A 8 1.44 7.97 10.48
N GLU A 9 2.73 7.73 10.25
CA GLU A 9 3.76 7.89 11.30
C GLU A 9 3.90 9.34 11.79
N GLN A 10 3.73 10.32 10.90
CA GLN A 10 3.85 11.75 11.23
C GLN A 10 2.55 12.37 11.75
N GLN A 11 1.48 11.59 11.86
CA GLN A 11 0.17 12.11 12.26
C GLN A 11 0.16 12.43 13.76
N GLU A 12 0.14 13.72 14.09
CA GLU A 12 -0.10 14.18 15.46
C GLU A 12 -1.60 14.39 15.72
N PHE A 13 -2.07 13.95 16.90
CA PHE A 13 -3.45 14.15 17.34
C PHE A 13 -3.52 15.18 18.47
N SER A 14 -4.49 16.10 18.39
CA SER A 14 -4.71 17.08 19.46
C SER A 14 -5.23 16.40 20.73
N ARG A 15 -4.63 16.72 21.88
CA ARG A 15 -5.09 16.22 23.18
C ARG A 15 -6.42 16.87 23.59
N SER A 16 -7.30 16.08 24.20
CA SER A 16 -8.57 16.55 24.76
C SER A 16 -8.79 15.96 26.15
N PHE A 17 -9.64 16.59 26.97
CA PHE A 17 -9.88 16.21 28.37
C PHE A 17 -10.36 14.76 28.55
N ARG A 18 -10.91 14.15 27.49
CA ARG A 18 -11.21 12.71 27.39
C ARG A 18 -10.86 12.26 25.98
N GLY A 19 -9.94 11.32 25.86
CA GLY A 19 -9.51 10.75 24.58
C GLY A 19 -9.02 9.32 24.75
N TYR A 20 -8.59 8.72 23.64
CA TYR A 20 -7.91 7.44 23.68
C TYR A 20 -6.54 7.57 24.35
N ASN A 21 -6.04 6.44 24.85
CA ASN A 21 -4.68 6.36 25.35
C ASN A 21 -3.71 6.53 24.17
N GLU A 22 -2.81 7.50 24.26
CA GLU A 22 -1.82 7.83 23.23
C GLU A 22 -0.96 6.61 22.88
N GLU A 23 -0.49 5.87 23.90
CA GLU A 23 0.35 4.66 23.71
C GLU A 23 -0.39 3.54 22.98
N GLU A 24 -1.68 3.31 23.30
CA GLU A 24 -2.48 2.28 22.62
C GLU A 24 -2.81 2.67 21.17
N VAL A 25 -2.96 3.97 20.91
CA VAL A 25 -3.17 4.49 19.56
C VAL A 25 -1.89 4.33 18.75
N ASP A 26 -0.74 4.70 19.31
CA ASP A 26 0.56 4.57 18.64
C ASP A 26 0.86 3.11 18.28
N ASP A 27 0.68 2.18 19.23
CA ASP A 27 0.83 0.73 19.00
C ASP A 27 -0.09 0.20 17.88
N PHE A 28 -1.27 0.81 17.72
CA PHE A 28 -2.21 0.46 16.67
C PHE A 28 -1.82 1.06 15.32
N LEU A 29 -1.36 2.31 15.30
CA LEU A 29 -0.86 2.98 14.09
C LEU A 29 0.38 2.28 13.54
N ASP A 30 1.30 1.81 14.38
CA ASP A 30 2.47 1.01 13.99
C ASP A 30 2.08 -0.26 13.23
N LYS A 31 1.00 -0.92 13.64
CA LYS A 31 0.48 -2.12 12.94
C LYS A 31 -0.11 -1.74 11.59
N ILE A 32 -0.88 -0.64 11.55
CA ILE A 32 -1.45 -0.12 10.31
C ILE A 32 -0.35 0.22 9.31
N VAL A 33 0.71 0.93 9.74
CA VAL A 33 1.85 1.29 8.89
C VAL A 33 2.44 0.05 8.23
N LYS A 34 2.77 -0.98 9.02
CA LYS A 34 3.34 -2.24 8.50
C LYS A 34 2.43 -2.94 7.50
N ASP A 35 1.13 -3.03 7.81
CA ASP A 35 0.16 -3.65 6.90
C ASP A 35 0.03 -2.85 5.60
N TYR A 36 0.04 -1.51 5.68
CA TYR A 36 -0.04 -0.63 4.53
C TYR A 36 1.20 -0.74 3.63
N GLU A 37 2.39 -0.80 4.21
CA GLU A 37 3.63 -1.09 3.48
C GLU A 37 3.56 -2.45 2.78
N GLY A 38 3.04 -3.47 3.46
CA GLY A 38 2.78 -4.78 2.88
C GLY A 38 1.89 -4.71 1.64
N LEU A 39 0.75 -4.03 1.75
CA LEU A 39 -0.21 -3.86 0.66
C LEU A 39 0.37 -3.08 -0.53
N ILE A 40 1.16 -2.03 -0.27
CA ILE A 40 1.82 -1.26 -1.32
C ILE A 40 2.82 -2.15 -2.07
N ASN A 41 3.65 -2.90 -1.34
CA ASN A 41 4.63 -3.80 -1.93
C ASN A 41 3.97 -4.93 -2.74
N GLU A 42 2.87 -5.49 -2.24
CA GLU A 42 2.08 -6.49 -2.97
C GLU A 42 1.47 -5.90 -4.23
N ASN A 43 0.90 -4.68 -4.15
CA ASN A 43 0.33 -4.00 -5.31
C ASN A 43 1.38 -3.75 -6.40
N ILE A 44 2.59 -3.31 -6.03
CA ILE A 44 3.70 -3.14 -6.96
C ILE A 44 4.02 -4.46 -7.67
N LYS A 45 4.20 -5.55 -6.90
CA LYS A 45 4.48 -6.89 -7.47
C LYS A 45 3.39 -7.36 -8.42
N LEU A 46 2.13 -7.22 -8.03
CA LEU A 46 1.00 -7.61 -8.87
C LEU A 46 0.93 -6.79 -10.16
N ASN A 47 1.19 -5.49 -10.11
CA ASN A 47 1.26 -4.65 -11.30
C ASN A 47 2.41 -5.07 -12.24
N GLU A 48 3.58 -5.40 -11.69
CA GLU A 48 4.70 -5.92 -12.50
C GLU A 48 4.36 -7.27 -13.16
N GLU A 49 3.67 -8.17 -12.45
CA GLU A 49 3.20 -9.43 -13.02
C GLU A 49 2.17 -9.22 -14.13
N ILE A 50 1.23 -8.30 -13.92
CA ILE A 50 0.23 -7.93 -14.94
C ILE A 50 0.91 -7.39 -16.19
N GLU A 51 1.89 -6.48 -16.05
CA GLU A 51 2.60 -5.93 -17.22
C GLU A 51 3.37 -7.02 -17.98
N LYS A 52 4.08 -7.92 -17.28
CA LYS A 52 4.75 -9.08 -17.91
C LYS A 52 3.76 -10.00 -18.63
N MET A 53 2.58 -10.23 -18.07
CA MET A 53 1.54 -11.04 -18.73
C MET A 53 1.00 -10.35 -19.97
N LYS A 54 0.77 -9.03 -19.93
CA LYS A 54 0.33 -8.24 -21.09
C LYS A 54 1.36 -8.26 -22.22
N GLU A 55 2.64 -8.13 -21.90
CA GLU A 55 3.73 -8.22 -22.88
C GLU A 55 3.72 -9.57 -23.59
N ARG A 56 3.64 -10.67 -22.83
CA ARG A 56 3.57 -12.03 -23.40
C ARG A 56 2.34 -12.21 -24.28
N LEU A 57 1.17 -11.73 -23.85
CA LEU A 57 -0.06 -11.80 -24.66
C LEU A 57 0.09 -11.04 -25.98
N LYS A 58 0.74 -9.87 -25.94
CA LYS A 58 1.02 -9.07 -27.14
C LYS A 58 1.93 -9.83 -28.11
N GLU A 59 3.01 -10.43 -27.62
CA GLU A 59 3.91 -11.27 -28.44
C GLU A 59 3.15 -12.43 -29.09
N PHE A 60 2.28 -13.13 -28.35
CA PHE A 60 1.45 -14.20 -28.91
C PHE A 60 0.49 -13.70 -30.00
N SER A 61 -0.18 -12.57 -29.79
CA SER A 61 -1.09 -12.02 -30.81
C SER A 61 -0.36 -11.59 -32.09
N GLU A 62 0.85 -11.04 -31.99
CA GLU A 62 1.66 -10.68 -33.15
C GLU A 62 2.13 -11.92 -33.94
N ILE A 63 2.31 -13.07 -33.27
CA ILE A 63 2.65 -14.34 -33.92
C ILE A 63 1.44 -14.93 -34.64
N GLU A 64 0.23 -14.83 -34.07
CA GLU A 64 -0.99 -15.38 -34.69
C GLU A 64 -1.48 -14.56 -35.91
N GLU A 65 -1.17 -13.26 -35.97
CA GLU A 65 -1.55 -12.38 -37.10
C GLU A 65 -0.59 -12.48 -38.32
N ASN A 66 0.57 -13.12 -38.18
CA ASN A 66 1.55 -13.36 -39.26
C ASN A 66 1.45 -14.78 -39.84
#